data_AF-A0A4Y2H9E3-F1
#
_entry.id   AF-A0A4Y2H9E3-F1
#
_cell.length_a   1.000
_cell.length_b   1.000
_cell.length_c   1.000
_cell.angle_alpha   90.00
_cell.angle_beta   90.00
_cell.angle_gamma   90.00
#
_symmetry.space_group_name_H-M   'P 1'
#
loop_
_entity.id
_entity.type
_entity.pdbx_description
1 polymer ?
#
loop_
_entity_poly.entity_id
_entity_poly.type
_entity_poly.pdbx_seq_one_letter_code
_entity_poly.pdbx_strand_id
1 'polypeptide(L)'
;MRALETERKFANWLLEIGEGKSGDNVMLPDICYPSEQNPVKQLYGDLNLSTIMPEELKGRAILAITNDASIDINNQMLACLPGKTVVYEAVDDIVSDDPNDRLTFPVEFINSLTPTGMPPYK
;
A
#
# COMPACT_ATOMS: atom_id res chain seq x y z
N MET A 1 4.54 -3.52 -17.82
CA MET A 1 4.65 -4.61 -16.82
C MET A 1 4.83 -5.90 -17.62
N ARG A 2 5.91 -6.67 -17.44
CA ARG A 2 6.08 -7.95 -18.14
C ARG A 2 5.52 -9.05 -17.25
N ALA A 3 4.59 -9.85 -17.77
CA ALA A 3 4.08 -11.03 -17.08
C ALA A 3 5.20 -12.08 -16.96
N LEU A 4 5.27 -12.77 -15.84
CA LEU A 4 6.17 -13.91 -15.65
C LEU A 4 5.76 -15.04 -16.61
N GLU A 5 6.69 -15.97 -16.89
CA GLU A 5 6.41 -17.07 -17.80
C GLU A 5 5.28 -18.00 -17.29
N THR A 6 5.11 -18.04 -15.96
CA THR A 6 3.99 -18.71 -15.26
C THR A 6 2.65 -17.96 -15.40
N GLU A 7 2.65 -16.70 -15.80
CA GLU A 7 1.47 -15.82 -15.90
C GLU A 7 0.96 -15.67 -17.35
N ARG A 8 1.42 -16.53 -18.26
CA ARG A 8 1.08 -16.49 -19.69
C ARG A 8 -0.42 -16.48 -19.96
N LYS A 9 -1.20 -17.19 -19.14
CA LYS A 9 -2.68 -17.20 -19.21
C LYS A 9 -3.27 -15.82 -18.92
N PHE A 10 -2.79 -15.14 -17.88
CA PHE A 10 -3.22 -13.79 -17.52
C PHE A 10 -2.78 -12.76 -18.57
N ALA A 11 -1.57 -12.90 -19.11
CA ALA A 11 -1.07 -12.05 -20.19
C ALA A 11 -1.91 -12.18 -21.47
N ASN A 12 -2.29 -13.40 -21.85
CA ASN A 12 -3.16 -13.64 -23.01
C ASN A 12 -4.57 -13.07 -22.78
N TRP A 13 -5.12 -13.22 -21.57
CA TRP A 13 -6.41 -12.62 -21.22
C TRP A 13 -6.39 -11.09 -21.33
N LEU A 14 -5.32 -10.43 -20.85
CA LEU A 14 -5.13 -8.98 -21.02
C LEU A 14 -5.07 -8.57 -22.50
N LEU A 15 -4.41 -9.38 -23.35
CA LEU A 15 -4.36 -9.14 -24.79
C LEU A 15 -5.74 -9.25 -25.44
N GLU A 16 -6.53 -10.27 -25.10
CA GLU A 16 -7.89 -10.43 -25.63
C GLU A 16 -8.79 -9.24 -25.28
N ILE A 17 -8.67 -8.70 -24.06
CA ILE A 17 -9.36 -7.46 -23.67
C ILE A 17 -8.88 -6.27 -24.51
N GLY A 18 -7.57 -6.09 -24.64
CA GLY A 18 -6.99 -5.00 -25.41
C GLY A 18 -7.35 -5.03 -26.90
N GLU A 19 -7.56 -6.23 -27.45
CA GLU A 19 -8.00 -6.46 -28.83
C GLU A 19 -9.54 -6.37 -29.00
N GLY A 20 -10.29 -6.12 -27.92
CA GLY A 20 -11.75 -6.00 -27.95
C GLY A 20 -12.50 -7.31 -28.17
N LYS A 21 -11.84 -8.46 -27.95
CA LYS A 21 -12.45 -9.79 -28.14
C LYS A 21 -13.47 -10.14 -27.07
N SER A 22 -13.43 -9.45 -25.93
CA SER A 22 -14.35 -9.67 -24.79
C SER A 22 -15.74 -9.04 -24.98
N GLY A 23 -15.96 -8.20 -25.99
CA GLY A 23 -17.21 -7.44 -26.14
C GLY A 23 -17.38 -6.38 -25.06
N ASP A 24 -18.63 -6.01 -24.73
CA ASP A 24 -18.93 -4.93 -23.77
C ASP A 24 -18.69 -5.33 -22.30
N ASN A 25 -18.58 -6.63 -22.01
CA ASN A 25 -18.43 -7.15 -20.66
C ASN A 25 -17.15 -7.98 -20.54
N VAL A 26 -16.31 -7.65 -19.55
CA VAL A 26 -15.10 -8.40 -19.25
C VAL A 26 -15.37 -9.34 -18.08
N MET A 27 -15.27 -10.65 -18.33
CA MET A 27 -15.27 -11.65 -17.26
C MET A 27 -13.88 -11.68 -16.62
N LEU A 28 -13.83 -11.41 -15.32
CA LEU A 28 -12.59 -11.51 -14.56
C LEU A 28 -12.17 -12.97 -14.41
N PRO A 29 -10.90 -13.31 -14.61
CA PRO A 29 -10.40 -14.66 -14.43
C PRO A 29 -10.39 -15.03 -12.94
N ASP A 30 -10.45 -16.33 -12.64
CA ASP A 30 -10.49 -16.85 -11.27
C ASP A 30 -9.33 -16.36 -10.40
N ILE A 31 -8.17 -16.05 -11.01
CA ILE A 31 -7.01 -15.47 -10.32
C ILE A 31 -7.30 -14.10 -9.68
N CYS A 32 -8.29 -13.36 -10.18
CA CYS A 32 -8.74 -12.09 -9.61
C CYS A 32 -9.66 -12.26 -8.40
N TYR A 33 -10.11 -13.49 -8.12
CA TYR A 33 -10.96 -13.82 -6.99
C TYR A 33 -10.16 -14.62 -5.96
N PRO A 34 -9.43 -13.95 -5.05
CA PRO A 34 -8.66 -14.65 -4.05
C PRO A 34 -9.61 -15.42 -3.10
N SER A 35 -9.20 -16.64 -2.74
CA SER A 35 -9.94 -17.46 -1.77
C SER A 35 -9.92 -16.85 -0.37
N GLU A 36 -8.84 -16.15 -0.03
CA GLU A 36 -8.70 -15.33 1.18
C GLU A 36 -8.94 -13.86 0.83
N GLN A 37 -9.94 -13.25 1.44
CA GLN A 37 -10.34 -11.86 1.18
C GLN A 37 -9.50 -10.85 1.97
N ASN A 38 -8.84 -11.30 3.04
CA ASN A 38 -7.92 -10.45 3.79
C ASN A 38 -6.53 -10.47 3.10
N PRO A 39 -6.08 -9.34 2.52
CA PRO A 39 -4.82 -9.30 1.76
C PRO A 39 -3.59 -9.58 2.64
N VAL A 40 -3.66 -9.25 3.93
CA VAL A 40 -2.59 -9.58 4.90
C VAL A 40 -2.49 -11.09 5.10
N LYS A 41 -3.62 -11.77 5.35
CA LYS A 41 -3.63 -13.23 5.48
C LYS A 41 -3.25 -13.92 4.17
N GLN A 42 -3.67 -13.37 3.04
CA GLN A 42 -3.33 -13.92 1.74
C GLN A 42 -1.81 -13.89 1.49
N LEU A 43 -1.14 -12.79 1.83
CA LEU A 43 0.29 -12.62 1.55
C LEU A 43 1.22 -13.09 2.67
N TYR A 44 0.77 -13.09 3.92
CA TYR A 44 1.59 -13.39 5.10
C TYR A 44 1.04 -14.55 5.95
N GLY A 45 -0.03 -15.21 5.53
CA GLY A 45 -0.67 -16.29 6.31
C GLY A 45 0.18 -17.55 6.46
N ASP A 46 1.24 -17.69 5.66
CA ASP A 46 2.27 -18.72 5.80
C ASP A 46 3.30 -18.41 6.91
N LEU A 47 3.32 -17.18 7.42
CA LEU A 47 4.31 -16.72 8.40
C LEU A 47 3.71 -16.63 9.79
N ASN A 48 4.55 -16.90 10.80
CA ASN A 48 4.21 -16.58 12.19
C ASN A 48 4.68 -15.17 12.53
N LEU A 49 3.79 -14.19 12.33
CA LEU A 49 4.07 -12.77 12.57
C LEU A 49 4.54 -12.48 14.00
N SER A 50 4.18 -13.29 15.01
CA SER A 50 4.60 -13.05 16.41
C SER A 50 6.07 -13.34 16.69
N THR A 51 6.74 -14.13 15.84
CA THR A 51 8.14 -14.52 16.00
C THR A 51 8.98 -14.24 14.74
N ILE A 52 8.46 -13.42 13.84
CA ILE A 52 9.01 -13.22 12.50
C ILE A 52 10.34 -12.45 12.54
N MET A 53 11.29 -12.89 11.71
CA MET A 53 12.54 -12.16 11.48
C MET A 53 12.38 -11.15 10.33
N PRO A 54 13.03 -9.97 10.38
CA PRO A 54 12.93 -8.96 9.33
C PRO A 54 13.25 -9.47 7.91
N GLU A 55 14.12 -10.47 7.81
CA GLU A 55 14.49 -11.10 6.54
C GLU A 55 13.33 -11.84 5.86
N GLU A 56 12.39 -12.38 6.63
CA GLU A 56 11.23 -13.14 6.12
C GLU A 56 10.16 -12.22 5.52
N LEU A 57 10.21 -10.92 5.85
CA LEU A 57 9.31 -9.90 5.29
C LEU A 57 9.79 -9.39 3.92
N LYS A 58 11.03 -9.68 3.52
CA LYS A 58 11.59 -9.15 2.27
C LYS A 58 10.88 -9.72 1.05
N GLY A 59 10.73 -8.89 0.02
CA GLY A 59 10.14 -9.28 -1.26
C GLY A 59 8.61 -9.41 -1.26
N ARG A 60 7.94 -9.04 -0.16
CA ARG A 60 6.47 -9.03 -0.03
C ARG A 60 5.99 -7.59 0.02
N ALA A 61 4.99 -7.25 -0.81
CA ALA A 61 4.34 -5.94 -0.81
C ALA A 61 2.86 -6.08 -1.17
N ILE A 62 2.01 -5.32 -0.47
CA ILE A 62 0.60 -5.17 -0.82
C ILE A 62 0.44 -3.78 -1.42
N LEU A 63 -0.12 -3.71 -2.62
CA LEU A 63 -0.46 -2.45 -3.28
C LEU A 63 -1.93 -2.14 -3.02
N ALA A 64 -2.21 -0.92 -2.60
CA ALA A 64 -3.57 -0.41 -2.41
C ALA A 64 -3.84 0.74 -3.38
N ILE A 65 -5.12 0.91 -3.75
CA ILE A 65 -5.54 1.95 -4.69
C ILE A 65 -5.47 3.35 -4.03
N THR A 66 -5.76 3.44 -2.73
CA THR A 66 -5.76 4.69 -1.97
C THR A 66 -4.77 4.65 -0.81
N ASN A 67 -4.29 5.82 -0.42
CA ASN A 67 -3.40 5.97 0.74
C ASN A 67 -4.08 5.50 2.03
N ASP A 68 -5.35 5.85 2.25
CA ASP A 68 -6.10 5.41 3.44
C ASP A 68 -6.14 3.89 3.56
N ALA A 69 -6.47 3.19 2.47
CA ALA A 69 -6.47 1.72 2.46
C ALA A 69 -5.07 1.15 2.72
N SER A 70 -4.01 1.80 2.20
CA SER A 70 -2.63 1.40 2.49
C SER A 70 -2.26 1.60 3.96
N ILE A 71 -2.71 2.69 4.58
CA ILE A 71 -2.46 3.02 5.99
C ILE A 71 -3.16 2.00 6.88
N ASP A 72 -4.41 1.65 6.58
CA ASP A 72 -5.17 0.65 7.34
C ASP A 72 -4.49 -0.73 7.30
N ILE A 73 -4.05 -1.16 6.11
CA ILE A 73 -3.32 -2.43 5.94
C ILE A 73 -1.98 -2.39 6.68
N ASN A 74 -1.23 -1.30 6.57
CA ASN A 74 0.05 -1.13 7.24
C ASN A 74 -0.11 -1.16 8.77
N ASN A 75 -1.14 -0.50 9.30
CA ASN A 75 -1.44 -0.51 10.74
C ASN A 75 -1.85 -1.90 11.23
N GLN A 76 -2.63 -2.65 10.44
CA GLN A 76 -2.98 -4.04 10.75
C GLN A 76 -1.72 -4.91 10.83
N MET A 77 -0.81 -4.80 9.86
CA MET A 77 0.46 -5.52 9.87
C MET A 77 1.33 -5.12 11.06
N LEU A 78 1.47 -3.82 11.33
CA LEU A 78 2.28 -3.31 12.42
C LEU A 78 1.81 -3.83 13.79
N ALA A 79 0.49 -3.99 13.98
CA ALA A 79 -0.08 -4.54 15.21
C ALA A 79 0.23 -6.04 15.44
N CYS A 80 0.58 -6.77 14.38
CA CYS A 80 0.93 -8.19 14.45
C CYS A 80 2.43 -8.44 14.66
N LEU A 81 3.28 -7.44 14.41
CA LEU A 81 4.73 -7.58 14.54
C LEU A 81 5.18 -7.56 16.00
N PRO A 82 6.25 -8.30 16.35
CA PRO A 82 6.76 -8.33 17.70
C PRO A 82 7.55 -7.05 18.01
N GLY A 83 7.58 -6.69 19.28
CA GLY A 83 8.34 -5.54 19.78
C GLY A 83 7.46 -4.42 20.31
N LYS A 84 8.11 -3.33 20.72
CA LYS A 84 7.43 -2.17 21.27
C LYS A 84 7.08 -1.20 20.15
N THR A 85 5.82 -0.79 20.07
CA THR A 85 5.40 0.30 19.20
C THR A 85 6.12 1.60 19.60
N VAL A 86 6.73 2.25 18.62
CA VAL A 86 7.33 3.58 18.77
C VAL A 86 6.55 4.54 17.89
N VAL A 87 6.17 5.68 18.45
CA VAL A 87 5.54 6.78 17.71
C VAL A 87 6.64 7.79 17.40
N TYR A 88 6.75 8.19 16.14
CA TYR A 88 7.60 9.27 15.69
C TYR A 88 6.69 10.45 15.36
N GLU A 89 6.87 11.55 16.07
CA GLU A 89 6.15 12.80 15.81
C GLU A 89 6.85 13.56 14.69
N ALA A 90 6.06 14.14 13.79
CA ALA A 90 6.59 14.92 12.68
C ALA A 90 6.96 16.34 13.17
N VAL A 91 8.08 16.87 12.67
CA VAL A 91 8.55 18.21 13.01
C VAL A 91 8.19 19.14 11.86
N ASP A 92 7.02 19.78 11.98
CA ASP A 92 6.40 20.55 10.88
C ASP A 92 6.37 22.05 11.19
N ASP A 93 7.49 22.63 11.68
CA ASP A 93 7.66 24.09 11.68
C ASP A 93 8.37 24.53 10.41
N ILE A 94 7.86 25.60 9.80
CA ILE A 94 8.53 26.24 8.67
C ILE A 94 9.77 26.94 9.20
N VAL A 95 10.93 26.41 8.80
CA VAL A 95 12.20 27.13 8.92
C VAL A 95 12.31 28.04 7.70
N SER A 96 11.68 29.22 7.77
CA SER A 96 11.82 30.29 6.77
C SER A 96 12.18 31.61 7.44
N ASP A 97 13.05 32.37 6.78
CA ASP A 97 13.42 33.73 7.16
C ASP A 97 12.35 34.75 6.73
N ASP A 98 11.38 34.37 5.88
CA ASP A 98 10.26 35.21 5.47
C ASP A 98 9.04 35.03 6.39
N PRO A 99 8.61 36.07 7.14
CA PRO A 99 7.42 36.01 7.98
C PRO A 99 6.12 35.68 7.23
N ASN A 100 6.05 35.93 5.92
CA ASN A 100 4.86 35.68 5.11
C ASN A 100 4.66 34.21 4.75
N ASP A 101 5.71 33.39 4.78
CA ASP A 101 5.60 31.96 4.51
C ASP A 101 4.80 31.26 5.61
N ARG A 102 4.95 31.69 6.87
CA ARG A 102 4.15 31.20 8.01
C ARG A 102 2.66 31.51 7.86
N LEU A 103 2.30 32.56 7.09
CA LEU A 103 0.91 32.91 6.80
C LEU A 103 0.36 32.16 5.57
N THR A 104 1.24 31.81 4.64
CA THR A 104 0.87 31.14 3.38
C THR A 104 0.69 29.63 3.58
N PHE A 105 1.46 29.04 4.48
CA PHE A 105 1.46 27.61 4.79
C PHE A 105 1.24 27.42 6.29
N PRO A 106 0.01 27.59 6.78
CA PRO A 106 -0.29 27.35 8.19
C PRO A 106 -0.02 25.89 8.56
N VAL A 107 0.39 25.66 9.80
CA VAL A 107 0.72 24.32 10.31
C VAL A 107 -0.44 23.36 10.16
N GLU A 108 -1.68 23.84 10.32
CA GLU A 108 -2.90 23.07 10.11
C GLU A 108 -3.04 22.57 8.67
N PHE A 109 -2.59 23.35 7.68
CA PHE A 109 -2.59 22.93 6.28
C PHE A 109 -1.51 21.87 6.04
N ILE A 110 -0.30 22.07 6.56
CA ILE A 110 0.81 21.12 6.43
C ILE A 110 0.46 19.78 7.08
N ASN A 111 -0.06 19.83 8.31
CA ASN A 111 -0.47 18.66 9.10
C ASN A 111 -1.65 17.91 8.47
N SER A 112 -2.39 18.54 7.55
CA SER A 112 -3.45 17.87 6.78
C SER A 112 -2.93 17.08 5.58
N LEU A 113 -1.69 17.33 5.15
CA LEU A 113 -1.10 16.64 4.01
C LEU A 113 -0.69 15.23 4.39
N THR A 114 -0.89 14.29 3.47
CA THR A 114 -0.33 12.94 3.55
C THR A 114 0.39 12.64 2.25
N PRO A 115 1.59 13.22 2.06
CA PRO A 115 2.36 13.05 0.84
C PRO A 115 2.68 11.58 0.60
N THR A 116 2.68 11.15 -0.66
CA THR A 116 3.01 9.78 -1.02
C THR A 116 4.40 9.41 -0.52
N GLY A 117 4.50 8.35 0.29
CA GLY A 117 5.75 7.88 0.87
C GLY A 117 6.10 8.48 2.23
N MET A 118 5.27 9.37 2.79
CA MET A 118 5.38 9.86 4.16
C MET A 118 4.27 9.27 5.04
N PRO A 119 4.54 9.00 6.33
CA PRO A 119 3.50 8.61 7.27
C PRO A 119 2.50 9.76 7.45
N PRO A 120 1.23 9.46 7.78
CA PRO A 120 0.27 10.50 8.16
C PRO A 120 0.78 11.27 9.38
N TYR A 121 0.49 12.57 9.39
CA TYR A 121 0.88 13.46 10.49
C TYR A 121 0.26 13.02 11.83
N LYS A 122 1.03 13.17 12.91
CA LYS A 122 0.60 12.97 14.30
C LYS A 122 1.15 14.06 15.20
#